data_AF-A0A066VVK7-F1
#
_entry.id   AF-A0A066VVK7-F1
#
_cell.length_a   1.000
_cell.length_b   1.000
_cell.length_c   1.000
_cell.angle_alpha   90.00
_cell.angle_beta   90.00
_cell.angle_gamma   90.00
#
_symmetry.space_group_name_H-M   'P 1'
#
loop_
_entity.id
_entity.type
_entity.pdbx_description
1 polymer ?
#
loop_
_entity_poly.entity_id
_entity_poly.type
_entity_poly.pdbx_seq_one_letter_code
_entity_poly.pdbx_strand_id
1 'polypeptide(L)'
;MSAGTELVSVAPYDSSSQAYSRVIPKASHPFDTREFVNKLEEAGFHRDPAQAIMEATRALLADRNNAMLQRALDKTDLENEAYLFSAALSELRTELQVKARNDAASLRSLTTLLQREVDSMNQKMREDINTLKHDIQVDMNNRKSESKEEQNQLEQDIQDLHNRFTISLSDLKTEIEQNIKWDATRRSLALVFGIAAILMTTIMLADFFTRPDAEESEKRKNGSMTDGSAITGETNLPKKAEELGLVPQYMQDGSRFV
;
A
#
# COMPACT_ATOMS: atom_id res chain seq x y z
N MET A 1 12.20 -33.12 23.45
CA MET A 1 12.78 -34.46 23.66
C MET A 1 14.27 -34.28 23.81
N SER A 2 14.74 -34.36 25.05
CA SER A 2 16.13 -34.11 25.45
C SER A 2 16.98 -35.33 25.11
N ALA A 3 17.73 -35.28 24.02
CA ALA A 3 18.75 -36.28 23.74
C ALA A 3 20.02 -35.89 24.49
N GLY A 4 20.07 -36.29 25.77
CA GLY A 4 21.28 -36.27 26.57
C GLY A 4 22.35 -37.08 25.84
N THR A 5 23.26 -36.39 25.17
CA THR A 5 24.44 -37.02 24.59
C THR A 5 25.41 -37.17 25.74
N GLU A 6 25.38 -38.34 26.39
CA GLU A 6 26.42 -38.74 27.34
C GLU A 6 27.75 -38.47 26.67
N LEU A 7 28.49 -37.53 27.26
CA LEU A 7 29.91 -37.39 26.99
C LEU A 7 30.49 -38.74 27.34
N VAL A 8 30.83 -39.54 26.34
CA VAL A 8 31.74 -40.66 26.51
C VAL A 8 33.04 -40.00 26.94
N SER A 9 33.16 -39.80 28.25
CA SER A 9 34.36 -39.48 28.98
C SER A 9 35.28 -40.65 28.72
N VAL A 10 36.04 -40.56 27.63
CA VAL A 10 37.22 -41.40 27.44
C VAL A 10 38.05 -41.10 28.67
N ALA A 11 38.12 -42.09 29.57
CA ALA A 11 38.80 -41.95 30.84
C ALA A 11 40.20 -41.36 30.58
N PRO A 12 40.67 -40.39 31.38
CA PRO A 12 42.05 -39.97 31.31
C PRO A 12 42.88 -41.23 31.54
N TYR A 13 43.65 -41.64 30.53
CA TYR A 13 44.47 -42.84 30.64
C TYR A 13 45.47 -42.56 31.75
N ASP A 14 45.35 -43.34 32.83
CA ASP A 14 46.10 -43.16 34.05
C ASP A 14 47.60 -43.14 33.72
N SER A 15 48.21 -41.98 33.99
CA SER A 15 49.61 -41.68 33.72
C SER A 15 50.52 -42.29 34.79
N SER A 16 50.06 -43.33 35.49
CA SER A 16 50.81 -44.02 36.53
C SER A 16 51.83 -44.98 35.91
N SER A 17 52.94 -44.38 35.47
CA SER A 17 54.27 -44.88 35.84
C SER A 17 54.55 -46.36 35.56
N GLN A 18 54.29 -46.87 34.37
CA GLN A 18 55.07 -48.02 33.90
C GLN A 18 56.41 -47.49 33.41
N ALA A 19 57.33 -47.31 34.35
CA ALA A 19 58.75 -47.31 34.06
C ALA A 19 59.03 -48.63 33.35
N TYR A 20 59.07 -48.61 32.01
CA TYR A 20 59.46 -49.75 31.21
C TYR A 20 60.86 -50.15 31.67
N SER A 21 60.91 -51.22 32.47
CA SER A 21 62.16 -51.82 32.85
C SER A 21 62.84 -52.16 31.53
N ARG A 22 63.99 -51.57 31.26
CA ARG A 22 64.95 -52.10 30.29
C ARG A 22 65.19 -53.55 30.72
N VAL A 23 64.43 -54.48 30.16
CA VAL A 23 64.80 -55.88 30.16
C VAL A 23 65.95 -55.92 29.18
N ILE A 24 67.15 -55.58 29.67
CA ILE A 24 68.37 -55.94 28.99
C ILE A 24 68.28 -57.46 28.95
N PRO A 25 68.06 -58.09 27.77
CA PRO A 25 68.09 -59.53 27.72
C PRO A 25 69.47 -59.90 28.25
N LYS A 26 69.51 -60.69 29.35
CA LYS A 26 70.76 -61.24 29.88
C LYS A 26 71.55 -61.70 28.67
N ALA A 27 72.75 -61.16 28.49
CA ALA A 27 73.61 -61.49 27.38
C ALA A 27 73.85 -63.00 27.38
N SER A 28 72.97 -63.72 26.68
CA SER A 28 73.21 -65.09 26.25
C SER A 28 74.47 -64.96 25.42
N HIS A 29 75.56 -65.57 25.88
CA HIS A 29 76.84 -65.47 25.19
C HIS A 29 76.60 -65.95 23.75
N PRO A 30 76.63 -65.06 22.74
CA PRO A 30 76.10 -65.40 21.42
C PRO A 30 76.92 -66.50 20.72
N PHE A 31 78.10 -66.78 21.26
CA PHE A 31 79.06 -67.71 20.70
C PHE A 31 79.94 -68.31 21.81
N ASP A 32 79.76 -69.60 22.11
CA ASP A 32 80.63 -70.33 23.02
C ASP A 32 81.92 -70.73 22.29
N THR A 33 83.01 -70.04 22.63
CA THR A 33 84.28 -70.22 21.95
C THR A 33 85.07 -71.42 22.41
N ARG A 34 84.72 -71.99 23.57
CA ARG A 34 85.36 -73.19 24.09
C ARG A 34 84.75 -74.42 23.45
N GLU A 35 83.42 -74.48 23.39
CA GLU A 35 82.71 -75.58 22.72
C GLU A 35 83.05 -75.64 21.23
N PHE A 36 83.16 -74.48 20.58
CA PHE A 36 83.51 -74.41 19.16
C PHE A 36 84.93 -74.92 18.86
N VAL A 37 85.92 -74.55 19.68
CA VAL A 37 87.30 -75.05 19.52
C VAL A 37 87.39 -76.54 19.83
N ASN A 38 86.72 -77.01 20.90
CA ASN A 38 86.71 -78.43 21.25
C ASN A 38 86.12 -79.30 20.12
N LYS A 39 85.02 -78.88 19.49
CA LYS A 39 84.43 -79.60 18.35
C LYS A 39 85.34 -79.62 17.11
N LEU A 40 86.14 -78.57 16.91
CA LEU A 40 87.13 -78.54 15.83
C LEU A 40 88.32 -79.46 16.12
N GLU A 41 88.77 -79.52 17.38
CA GLU A 41 89.80 -80.47 17.82
C GLU A 41 89.32 -81.92 17.70
N GLU A 42 88.08 -82.23 18.08
CA GLU A 42 87.45 -83.55 17.89
C GLU A 42 87.31 -83.94 16.41
N ALA A 43 87.15 -82.97 15.51
CA ALA A 43 87.10 -83.17 14.06
C ALA A 43 88.49 -83.34 13.41
N GLY A 44 89.58 -83.34 14.19
CA GLY A 44 90.94 -83.60 13.72
C GLY A 44 91.76 -82.35 13.36
N PHE A 45 91.30 -81.15 13.71
CA PHE A 45 92.10 -79.93 13.53
C PHE A 45 93.09 -79.73 14.68
N HIS A 46 94.29 -79.23 14.36
CA HIS A 46 95.22 -78.76 15.38
C HIS A 46 94.67 -77.51 16.09
N ARG A 47 95.09 -77.31 17.35
CA ARG A 47 94.59 -76.25 18.23
C ARG A 47 94.79 -74.84 17.67
N ASP A 48 95.94 -74.57 17.05
CA ASP A 48 96.24 -73.26 16.47
C ASP A 48 95.30 -72.84 15.32
N PRO A 49 95.07 -73.67 14.28
CA PRO A 49 94.10 -73.33 13.24
C PRO A 49 92.65 -73.34 13.76
N ALA A 50 92.29 -74.21 14.72
CA ALA A 50 90.97 -74.19 15.34
C ALA A 50 90.69 -72.87 16.08
N GLN A 51 91.69 -72.35 16.79
CA GLN A 51 91.61 -71.05 17.47
C GLN A 51 91.52 -69.88 16.47
N ALA A 52 92.26 -69.92 15.36
CA ALA A 52 92.18 -68.90 14.31
C ALA A 52 90.81 -68.84 13.64
N ILE A 53 90.20 -70.00 13.35
CA ILE A 53 88.85 -70.09 12.77
C ILE A 53 87.79 -69.58 13.76
N MET A 54 87.94 -69.91 15.04
CA MET A 54 87.07 -69.41 16.11
C MET A 54 87.12 -67.87 16.17
N GLU A 55 88.32 -67.30 16.13
CA GLU A 55 88.50 -65.84 16.25
C GLU A 55 87.93 -65.09 15.04
N ALA A 56 88.11 -65.63 13.83
CA ALA A 56 87.48 -65.10 12.61
C ALA A 56 85.95 -65.18 12.66
N THR A 57 85.39 -66.29 13.14
CA THR A 57 83.94 -66.49 13.27
C THR A 57 83.35 -65.56 14.32
N ARG A 58 84.02 -65.39 15.47
CA ARG A 58 83.63 -64.45 16.52
C ARG A 58 83.62 -63.02 15.99
N ALA A 59 84.65 -62.62 15.22
CA ALA A 59 84.73 -61.28 14.64
C ALA A 59 83.59 -61.02 13.64
N LEU A 60 83.29 -61.97 12.75
CA LEU A 60 82.19 -61.85 11.80
C LEU A 60 80.82 -61.77 12.49
N LEU A 61 80.61 -62.58 13.53
CA LEU A 61 79.37 -62.58 14.29
C LEU A 61 79.18 -61.26 15.03
N ALA A 62 80.25 -60.72 15.63
CA ALA A 62 80.21 -59.42 16.31
C ALA A 62 79.90 -58.27 15.34
N ASP A 63 80.52 -58.27 14.16
CA ASP A 63 80.28 -57.26 13.13
C ASP A 63 78.83 -57.29 12.63
N ARG A 64 78.31 -58.49 12.32
CA ARG A 64 76.92 -58.65 11.87
C ARG A 64 75.90 -58.36 12.96
N ASN A 65 76.19 -58.72 14.21
CA ASN A 65 75.32 -58.41 15.34
C ASN A 65 75.25 -56.89 15.57
N ASN A 66 76.37 -56.17 15.51
CA ASN A 66 76.38 -54.72 15.60
C ASN A 66 75.59 -54.07 14.44
N ALA A 67 75.78 -54.55 13.21
CA ALA A 67 75.02 -54.06 12.06
C ALA A 67 73.50 -54.35 12.17
N MET A 68 73.13 -55.49 12.77
CA MET A 68 71.74 -55.84 13.08
C MET A 68 71.17 -54.94 14.19
N LEU A 69 71.89 -54.73 15.29
CA LEU A 69 71.46 -53.87 16.39
C LEU A 69 71.30 -52.40 15.96
N GLN A 70 72.09 -51.93 15.00
CA GLN A 70 71.90 -50.60 14.40
C GLN A 70 70.66 -50.48 13.51
N ARG A 71 70.14 -51.61 13.00
CA ARG A 71 68.95 -51.66 12.12
C ARG A 71 67.70 -52.15 12.81
N ALA A 72 67.85 -52.86 13.91
CA ALA A 72 66.76 -53.28 14.76
C ALA A 72 66.20 -52.01 15.42
N LEU A 73 64.99 -51.63 15.02
CA LEU A 73 64.26 -50.61 15.76
C LEU A 73 64.04 -51.12 17.18
N ASP A 74 64.32 -50.26 18.15
CA ASP A 74 64.00 -50.57 19.53
C ASP A 74 62.47 -50.66 19.64
N LYS A 75 61.99 -51.72 20.30
CA LYS A 75 60.56 -51.95 20.47
C LYS A 75 59.91 -50.75 21.19
N THR A 76 60.67 -50.12 22.09
CA THR A 76 60.26 -48.93 22.82
C THR A 76 60.06 -47.71 21.93
N ASP A 77 60.89 -47.51 20.90
CA ASP A 77 60.75 -46.38 19.98
C ASP A 77 59.47 -46.51 19.14
N LEU A 78 59.18 -47.73 18.66
CA LEU A 78 57.94 -48.01 17.93
C LEU A 78 56.69 -47.79 18.79
N GLU A 79 56.72 -48.23 20.06
CA GLU A 79 55.62 -48.03 21.00
C GLU A 79 55.40 -46.54 21.31
N ASN A 80 56.48 -45.76 21.42
CA ASN A 80 56.40 -44.31 21.63
C ASN A 80 55.82 -43.57 20.41
N GLU A 81 56.26 -43.91 19.19
CA GLU A 81 55.68 -43.34 17.97
C GLU A 81 54.19 -43.68 17.82
N ALA A 82 53.81 -44.92 18.11
CA ALA A 82 52.42 -45.35 18.12
C ALA A 82 51.57 -44.58 19.15
N TYR A 83 52.15 -44.28 20.31
CA TYR A 83 51.51 -43.43 21.32
C TYR A 83 51.29 -42.00 20.83
N LEU A 84 52.32 -41.36 20.27
CA LEU A 84 52.22 -40.00 19.72
C LEU A 84 51.18 -39.92 18.59
N PHE A 85 51.14 -40.92 17.72
CA PHE A 85 50.15 -41.00 16.65
C PHE A 85 48.72 -41.15 17.20
N SER A 86 48.54 -42.00 18.21
CA SER A 86 47.23 -42.21 18.86
C SER A 86 46.75 -40.94 19.58
N ALA A 87 47.67 -40.20 20.21
CA ALA A 87 47.38 -38.90 20.83
C ALA A 87 46.94 -37.88 19.77
N ALA A 88 47.70 -37.74 18.68
CA ALA A 88 47.37 -36.81 17.59
C ALA A 88 46.03 -37.16 16.91
N LEU A 89 45.72 -38.45 16.72
CA LEU A 89 44.41 -38.88 16.21
C LEU A 89 43.27 -38.55 17.16
N SER A 90 43.50 -38.68 18.47
CA SER A 90 42.51 -38.32 19.49
C SER A 90 42.26 -36.82 19.49
N GLU A 91 43.30 -36.01 19.40
CA GLU A 91 43.21 -34.55 19.27
C GLU A 91 42.45 -34.16 18.00
N LEU A 92 42.84 -34.67 16.84
CA LEU A 92 42.16 -34.41 15.56
C LEU A 92 40.67 -34.78 15.61
N ARG A 93 40.32 -35.90 16.23
CA ARG A 93 38.93 -36.32 16.39
C ARG A 93 38.15 -35.32 17.23
N THR A 94 38.74 -34.84 18.34
CA THR A 94 38.08 -33.84 19.18
C THR A 94 37.93 -32.50 18.47
N GLU A 95 38.97 -32.05 17.76
CA GLU A 95 38.93 -30.81 16.97
C GLU A 95 37.86 -30.89 15.87
N LEU A 96 37.82 -31.99 15.12
CA LEU A 96 36.81 -32.22 14.09
C LEU A 96 35.39 -32.24 14.68
N GLN A 97 35.21 -32.89 15.83
CA GLN A 97 33.91 -32.93 16.51
C GLN A 97 33.47 -31.53 16.97
N VAL A 98 34.39 -30.73 17.51
CA VAL A 98 34.12 -29.34 17.91
C VAL A 98 33.78 -28.49 16.69
N LYS A 99 34.56 -28.61 15.61
CA LYS A 99 34.31 -27.90 14.35
C LYS A 99 32.94 -28.26 13.77
N ALA A 100 32.63 -29.55 13.67
CA ALA A 100 31.33 -30.01 13.17
C ALA A 100 30.16 -29.50 14.02
N ARG A 101 30.32 -29.43 15.35
CA ARG A 101 29.32 -28.84 16.24
C ARG A 101 29.15 -27.33 16.02
N ASN A 102 30.25 -26.60 15.84
CA ASN A 102 30.22 -25.17 15.54
C ASN A 102 29.54 -24.90 14.19
N ASP A 103 29.95 -25.61 13.14
CA ASP A 103 29.35 -25.50 11.80
C ASP A 103 27.84 -25.81 11.85
N ALA A 104 27.44 -26.85 12.57
CA ALA A 104 26.04 -27.18 12.74
C ALA A 104 25.26 -26.12 13.56
N ALA A 105 25.90 -25.45 14.52
CA ALA A 105 25.28 -24.34 15.26
C ALA A 105 25.13 -23.10 14.37
N SER A 106 26.16 -22.79 13.58
CA SER A 106 26.15 -21.70 12.59
C SER A 106 25.07 -21.90 11.53
N LEU A 107 24.98 -23.10 10.94
CA LEU A 107 23.95 -23.44 9.97
C LEU A 107 22.54 -23.28 10.56
N ARG A 108 22.30 -23.75 11.79
CA ARG A 108 21.01 -23.56 12.46
C ARG A 108 20.68 -22.08 12.65
N SER A 109 21.66 -21.28 13.07
CA SER A 109 21.48 -19.82 13.21
C SER A 109 21.14 -19.17 11.88
N LEU A 110 21.85 -19.51 10.80
CA LEU A 110 21.57 -19.00 9.46
C LEU A 110 20.19 -19.42 8.96
N THR A 111 19.78 -20.68 9.17
CA THR A 111 18.43 -21.13 8.83
C THR A 111 17.37 -20.35 9.59
N THR A 112 17.53 -20.12 10.89
CA THR A 112 16.58 -19.31 11.68
C THR A 112 16.52 -17.86 11.20
N LEU A 113 17.67 -17.27 10.83
CA LEU A 113 17.71 -15.92 10.27
C LEU A 113 16.98 -15.85 8.93
N LEU A 114 17.26 -16.78 8.02
CA LEU A 114 16.59 -16.85 6.71
C LEU A 114 15.09 -17.06 6.86
N GLN A 115 14.65 -17.91 7.79
CA GLN A 115 13.23 -18.09 8.10
C GLN A 115 12.58 -16.76 8.50
N ARG A 116 13.21 -16.01 9.41
CA ARG A 116 12.71 -14.70 9.85
C ARG A 116 12.67 -13.67 8.72
N GLU A 117 13.65 -13.70 7.83
CA GLU A 117 13.70 -12.80 6.67
C GLU A 117 12.59 -13.13 5.67
N VAL A 118 12.34 -14.41 5.41
CA VAL A 118 11.20 -14.86 4.58
C VAL A 118 9.87 -14.44 5.19
N ASP A 119 9.69 -14.61 6.50
CA ASP A 119 8.46 -14.20 7.19
C ASP A 119 8.26 -12.68 7.14
N SER A 120 9.34 -11.92 7.36
CA SER A 120 9.33 -10.46 7.24
C SER A 120 9.00 -10.00 5.83
N MET A 121 9.55 -10.66 4.80
CA MET A 121 9.27 -10.35 3.40
C MET A 121 7.82 -10.67 3.04
N ASN A 122 7.28 -11.80 3.53
CA ASN A 122 5.89 -12.18 3.33
C ASN A 122 4.93 -11.17 3.98
N GLN A 123 5.24 -10.72 5.20
CA GLN A 123 4.47 -9.69 5.88
C GLN A 123 4.47 -8.37 5.09
N LYS A 124 5.66 -7.91 4.67
CA LYS A 124 5.78 -6.70 3.86
C LYS A 124 5.01 -6.80 2.55
N MET A 125 5.13 -7.92 1.85
CA MET A 125 4.41 -8.16 0.59
C MET A 125 2.88 -8.15 0.80
N ARG A 126 2.39 -8.71 1.90
CA ARG A 126 0.96 -8.64 2.25
C ARG A 126 0.50 -7.23 2.54
N GLU A 127 1.31 -6.46 3.25
CA GLU A 127 1.04 -5.03 3.50
C GLU A 127 1.00 -4.25 2.18
N ASP A 128 2.02 -4.41 1.32
CA ASP A 128 2.10 -3.75 0.02
C ASP A 128 0.88 -4.12 -0.86
N ILE A 129 0.46 -5.40 -0.88
CA ILE A 129 -0.74 -5.84 -1.61
C ILE A 129 -2.01 -5.19 -1.04
N ASN A 130 -2.14 -5.11 0.29
CA ASN A 130 -3.32 -4.50 0.92
C ASN A 130 -3.36 -2.99 0.67
N THR A 131 -2.21 -2.31 0.73
CA THR A 131 -2.07 -0.90 0.39
C THR A 131 -2.45 -0.67 -1.06
N LEU A 132 -1.89 -1.45 -2.00
CA LEU A 132 -2.23 -1.33 -3.42
C LEU A 132 -3.71 -1.61 -3.70
N LYS A 133 -4.31 -2.58 -2.99
CA LYS A 133 -5.75 -2.84 -3.07
C LYS A 133 -6.57 -1.65 -2.56
N HIS A 134 -6.15 -1.03 -1.46
CA HIS A 134 -6.79 0.16 -0.92
C HIS A 134 -6.68 1.33 -1.91
N ASP A 135 -5.49 1.57 -2.46
CA ASP A 135 -5.25 2.62 -3.45
C ASP A 135 -6.12 2.44 -4.69
N ILE A 136 -6.23 1.22 -5.22
CA ILE A 136 -7.13 0.90 -6.34
C ILE A 136 -8.60 1.18 -5.96
N GLN A 137 -9.00 0.84 -4.73
CA GLN A 137 -10.37 1.10 -4.27
C GLN A 137 -10.66 2.60 -4.15
N VAL A 138 -9.70 3.37 -3.63
CA VAL A 138 -9.78 4.84 -3.56
C VAL A 138 -9.86 5.44 -4.95
N ASP A 139 -8.97 5.03 -5.87
CA ASP A 139 -8.97 5.50 -7.25
C ASP A 139 -10.30 5.18 -7.96
N MET A 140 -10.81 3.95 -7.81
CA MET A 140 -12.10 3.56 -8.37
C MET A 140 -13.25 4.40 -7.81
N ASN A 141 -13.24 4.68 -6.50
CA ASN A 141 -14.24 5.54 -5.87
C ASN A 141 -14.12 7.00 -6.35
N ASN A 142 -12.91 7.52 -6.50
CA ASN A 142 -12.66 8.86 -7.02
C ASN A 142 -13.17 8.98 -8.45
N ARG A 143 -12.81 8.04 -9.34
CA ARG A 143 -13.31 8.02 -10.73
C ARG A 143 -14.83 7.91 -10.80
N LYS A 144 -15.45 7.14 -9.90
CA LYS A 144 -16.91 7.05 -9.81
C LYS A 144 -17.53 8.35 -9.30
N SER A 145 -16.88 9.04 -8.39
CA SER A 145 -17.31 10.35 -7.89
C SER A 145 -17.18 11.43 -8.96
N GLU A 146 -16.04 11.50 -9.62
CA GLU A 146 -15.75 12.41 -10.74
C GLU A 146 -16.79 12.21 -11.86
N SER A 147 -17.03 10.96 -12.28
CA SER A 147 -18.05 10.68 -13.29
C SER A 147 -19.47 11.11 -12.86
N LYS A 148 -19.81 11.01 -11.57
CA LYS A 148 -21.10 11.50 -11.05
C LYS A 148 -21.15 13.02 -10.98
N GLU A 149 -20.03 13.66 -10.64
CA GLU A 149 -19.93 15.11 -10.62
C GLU A 149 -20.08 15.69 -12.03
N GLU A 150 -19.41 15.10 -13.03
CA GLU A 150 -19.61 15.42 -14.44
C GLU A 150 -21.07 15.23 -14.88
N GLN A 151 -21.71 14.13 -14.48
CA GLN A 151 -23.14 13.91 -14.77
C GLN A 151 -24.04 14.97 -14.13
N ASN A 152 -23.81 15.30 -12.86
CA ASN A 152 -24.56 16.34 -12.16
C ASN A 152 -24.33 17.73 -12.78
N GLN A 153 -23.12 18.00 -13.26
CA GLN A 153 -22.79 19.24 -13.96
C GLN A 153 -23.55 19.34 -15.29
N LEU A 154 -23.56 18.26 -16.09
CA LEU A 154 -24.36 18.19 -17.31
C LEU A 154 -25.87 18.35 -17.03
N GLU A 155 -26.38 17.77 -15.96
CA GLU A 155 -27.78 17.92 -15.56
C GLU A 155 -28.12 19.38 -15.18
N GLN A 156 -27.21 20.06 -14.47
CA GLN A 156 -27.36 21.50 -14.17
C GLN A 156 -27.35 22.34 -15.45
N ASP A 157 -26.44 22.06 -16.38
CA ASP A 157 -26.37 22.77 -17.66
C ASP A 157 -27.64 22.56 -18.50
N ILE A 158 -28.18 21.34 -18.52
CA ILE A 158 -29.48 21.03 -19.15
C ILE A 158 -30.59 21.84 -18.50
N GLN A 159 -30.63 21.93 -17.18
CA GLN A 159 -31.66 22.67 -16.46
C GLN A 159 -31.56 24.19 -16.70
N ASP A 160 -30.34 24.76 -16.72
CA ASP A 160 -30.14 26.18 -17.08
C ASP A 160 -30.60 26.45 -18.52
N LEU A 161 -30.22 25.57 -19.46
CA LEU A 161 -30.65 25.69 -20.86
C LEU A 161 -32.17 25.58 -21.00
N HIS A 162 -32.80 24.66 -20.27
CA HIS A 162 -34.25 24.51 -20.24
C HIS A 162 -34.94 25.78 -19.67
N ASN A 163 -34.39 26.35 -18.60
CA ASN A 163 -34.91 27.59 -18.03
C ASN A 163 -34.77 28.77 -19.01
N ARG A 164 -33.60 28.93 -19.64
CA ARG A 164 -33.36 29.94 -20.68
C ARG A 164 -34.31 29.79 -21.88
N PHE A 165 -34.54 28.56 -22.32
CA PHE A 165 -35.50 28.27 -23.40
C PHE A 165 -36.93 28.63 -22.98
N THR A 166 -37.32 28.31 -21.74
CA THR A 166 -38.64 28.64 -21.19
C THR A 166 -38.87 30.15 -21.13
N ILE A 167 -37.89 30.91 -20.65
CA ILE A 167 -37.94 32.38 -20.64
C ILE A 167 -38.03 32.90 -22.08
N SER A 168 -37.16 32.43 -22.98
CA SER A 168 -37.18 32.85 -24.39
C SER A 168 -38.53 32.54 -25.06
N LEU A 169 -39.14 31.39 -24.75
CA LEU A 169 -40.48 31.03 -25.25
C LEU A 169 -41.57 31.93 -24.68
N SER A 170 -41.47 32.30 -23.39
CA SER A 170 -42.39 33.25 -22.75
C SER A 170 -42.27 34.64 -23.35
N ASP A 171 -41.05 35.11 -23.61
CA ASP A 171 -40.78 36.39 -24.26
C ASP A 171 -41.36 36.39 -25.68
N LEU A 172 -41.10 35.33 -26.45
CA LEU A 172 -41.63 35.17 -27.81
C LEU A 172 -43.17 35.11 -27.82
N LYS A 173 -43.79 34.39 -26.86
CA LYS A 173 -45.25 34.35 -26.70
C LYS A 173 -45.80 35.74 -26.35
N THR A 174 -45.14 36.47 -25.46
CA THR A 174 -45.53 37.82 -25.05
C THR A 174 -45.40 38.80 -26.21
N GLU A 175 -44.31 38.73 -26.99
CA GLU A 175 -44.12 39.53 -28.20
C GLU A 175 -45.20 39.25 -29.24
N ILE A 176 -45.50 37.97 -29.50
CA ILE A 176 -46.58 37.56 -30.41
C ILE A 176 -47.94 38.09 -29.90
N GLU A 177 -48.26 37.89 -28.61
CA GLU A 177 -49.54 38.33 -28.05
C GLU A 177 -49.67 39.85 -28.05
N GLN A 178 -48.63 40.59 -27.64
CA GLN A 178 -48.64 42.05 -27.63
C GLN A 178 -48.76 42.59 -29.05
N ASN A 179 -47.94 42.11 -29.99
CA ASN A 179 -47.94 42.62 -31.36
C ASN A 179 -49.27 42.31 -32.06
N ILE A 180 -49.81 41.09 -31.92
CA ILE A 180 -51.11 40.72 -32.50
C ILE A 180 -52.27 41.47 -31.86
N LYS A 181 -52.35 41.52 -30.52
CA LYS A 181 -53.45 42.21 -29.81
C LYS A 181 -53.42 43.71 -30.07
N TRP A 182 -52.23 44.31 -30.05
CA TRP A 182 -52.04 45.75 -30.30
C TRP A 182 -52.40 46.12 -31.74
N ASP A 183 -51.91 45.38 -32.73
CA ASP A 183 -52.24 45.64 -34.13
C ASP A 183 -53.72 45.40 -34.44
N ALA A 184 -54.33 44.36 -33.87
CA ALA A 184 -55.76 44.10 -34.03
C ALA A 184 -56.61 45.23 -33.44
N THR A 185 -56.26 45.71 -32.25
CA THR A 185 -56.96 46.82 -31.57
C THR A 185 -56.80 48.13 -32.34
N ARG A 186 -55.60 48.42 -32.87
CA ARG A 186 -55.38 49.61 -33.69
C ARG A 186 -56.21 49.57 -34.98
N ARG A 187 -56.27 48.41 -35.64
CA ARG A 187 -57.08 48.21 -36.86
C ARG A 187 -58.57 48.36 -36.58
N SER A 188 -59.08 47.79 -35.48
CA SER A 188 -60.50 47.92 -35.12
C SER A 188 -60.86 49.35 -34.75
N LEU A 189 -60.02 50.03 -33.98
CA LEU A 189 -60.22 51.43 -33.60
C LEU A 189 -60.21 52.37 -34.82
N ALA A 190 -59.29 52.15 -35.77
CA ALA A 190 -59.25 52.89 -37.03
C ALA A 190 -60.54 52.70 -37.86
N LEU A 191 -61.12 51.51 -37.85
CA LEU A 191 -62.39 51.22 -38.53
C LEU A 191 -63.53 52.04 -37.88
N VAL A 192 -63.64 52.01 -36.55
CA VAL A 192 -64.68 52.76 -35.81
C VAL A 192 -64.57 54.27 -36.03
N PHE A 193 -63.37 54.85 -35.89
CA PHE A 193 -63.15 56.26 -36.19
C PHE A 193 -63.42 56.59 -37.65
N GLY A 194 -63.08 55.69 -38.59
CA GLY A 194 -63.40 55.84 -40.00
C GLY A 194 -64.92 55.95 -40.24
N ILE A 195 -65.71 55.06 -39.62
CA ILE A 195 -67.18 55.13 -39.71
C ILE A 195 -67.70 56.43 -39.10
N ALA A 196 -67.24 56.81 -37.90
CA ALA A 196 -67.67 58.04 -37.24
C ALA A 196 -67.33 59.30 -38.06
N ALA A 197 -66.14 59.34 -38.68
CA ALA A 197 -65.73 60.42 -39.56
C ALA A 197 -66.58 60.50 -40.83
N ILE A 198 -66.95 59.35 -41.42
CA ILE A 198 -67.88 59.30 -42.56
C ILE A 198 -69.25 59.87 -42.14
N LEU A 199 -69.80 59.43 -41.01
CA LEU A 199 -71.07 59.93 -40.48
C LEU A 199 -71.01 61.45 -40.23
N MET A 200 -69.97 61.93 -39.56
CA MET A 200 -69.74 63.38 -39.37
C MET A 200 -69.63 64.13 -40.69
N THR A 201 -68.93 63.59 -41.67
CA THR A 201 -68.81 64.20 -43.00
C THR A 201 -70.18 64.27 -43.69
N THR A 202 -71.00 63.22 -43.60
CA THR A 202 -72.36 63.22 -44.18
C THR A 202 -73.29 64.21 -43.52
N ILE A 203 -73.22 64.36 -42.18
CA ILE A 203 -73.99 65.35 -41.43
C ILE A 203 -73.49 66.76 -41.77
N MET A 204 -72.18 66.98 -41.80
CA MET A 204 -71.61 68.29 -42.14
C MET A 204 -71.94 68.70 -43.58
N LEU A 205 -71.98 67.74 -44.54
CA LEU A 205 -72.47 68.02 -45.89
C LEU A 205 -73.95 68.36 -45.88
N ALA A 206 -74.77 67.66 -45.10
CA ALA A 206 -76.20 67.96 -44.95
C ALA A 206 -76.43 69.34 -44.30
N ASP A 207 -75.66 69.70 -43.27
CA ASP A 207 -75.70 71.00 -42.61
C ASP A 207 -75.16 72.12 -43.53
N PHE A 208 -74.16 71.83 -44.36
CA PHE A 208 -73.66 72.78 -45.37
C PHE A 208 -74.70 73.08 -46.46
N PHE A 209 -75.55 72.12 -46.80
CA PHE A 209 -76.67 72.33 -47.73
C PHE A 209 -77.94 72.92 -47.07
N THR A 210 -78.02 73.01 -45.74
CA THR A 210 -79.21 73.47 -45.00
C THR A 210 -78.97 74.74 -44.17
N ARG A 211 -78.29 75.73 -44.76
CA ARG A 211 -78.27 77.12 -44.25
C ARG A 211 -79.17 78.02 -45.09
N PRO A 212 -80.31 78.51 -44.57
CA PRO A 212 -80.96 79.70 -45.11
C PRO A 212 -80.46 80.96 -44.40
N ASP A 213 -80.00 81.94 -45.18
CA ASP A 213 -79.69 83.29 -44.72
C ASP A 213 -80.99 84.11 -44.54
N ALA A 214 -81.18 84.74 -43.38
CA ALA A 214 -81.85 86.05 -43.24
C ALA A 214 -81.77 86.56 -41.79
N GLU A 215 -81.23 87.76 -41.64
CA GLU A 215 -81.06 88.53 -40.41
C GLU A 215 -82.38 89.16 -39.89
N GLU A 216 -82.44 89.29 -38.56
CA GLU A 216 -82.93 90.42 -37.75
C GLU A 216 -84.36 91.00 -37.93
N SER A 217 -85.21 90.85 -36.90
CA SER A 217 -86.03 91.96 -36.38
C SER A 217 -86.58 91.72 -34.96
N GLU A 218 -85.94 92.45 -34.05
CA GLU A 218 -86.41 93.00 -32.78
C GLU A 218 -87.94 93.23 -32.62
N LYS A 219 -88.55 92.80 -31.51
CA LYS A 219 -89.09 93.69 -30.42
C LYS A 219 -90.06 92.99 -29.44
N ARG A 220 -89.62 92.98 -28.19
CA ARG A 220 -90.28 93.43 -26.94
C ARG A 220 -91.82 93.34 -26.81
N LYS A 221 -92.30 92.67 -25.75
CA LYS A 221 -92.71 93.28 -24.46
C LYS A 221 -93.44 92.28 -23.54
N ASN A 222 -92.97 92.24 -22.29
CA ASN A 222 -93.66 92.22 -20.98
C ASN A 222 -94.99 91.49 -20.74
N GLY A 223 -95.02 90.86 -19.55
CA GLY A 223 -96.20 90.64 -18.69
C GLY A 223 -96.16 89.24 -18.07
N SER A 224 -95.58 89.03 -16.88
CA SER A 224 -96.28 88.91 -15.57
C SER A 224 -97.45 87.91 -15.61
N MET A 225 -97.68 86.98 -14.68
CA MET A 225 -97.48 86.98 -13.22
C MET A 225 -97.98 85.59 -12.74
N THR A 226 -97.44 85.06 -11.63
CA THR A 226 -98.08 84.20 -10.58
C THR A 226 -99.04 83.08 -11.00
N ASP A 227 -98.89 81.83 -10.57
CA ASP A 227 -99.01 81.31 -9.19
C ASP A 227 -98.72 79.79 -9.33
N GLY A 228 -97.96 79.12 -8.47
CA GLY A 228 -98.47 78.64 -7.20
C GLY A 228 -98.61 77.11 -7.23
N SER A 229 -98.04 76.47 -6.20
CA SER A 229 -98.11 75.06 -5.80
C SER A 229 -97.18 74.02 -6.46
N ALA A 230 -96.45 73.14 -5.76
CA ALA A 230 -95.81 73.09 -4.44
C ALA A 230 -95.52 71.59 -4.14
N ILE A 231 -94.32 71.31 -3.61
CA ILE A 231 -93.90 70.20 -2.70
C ILE A 231 -93.99 68.75 -3.25
N THR A 232 -93.17 67.74 -2.93
CA THR A 232 -92.13 67.41 -1.91
C THR A 232 -91.43 66.13 -2.47
N GLY A 233 -90.20 65.71 -2.19
CA GLY A 233 -89.10 66.08 -1.30
C GLY A 233 -87.80 65.50 -1.90
N GLU A 234 -86.63 66.09 -1.64
CA GLU A 234 -85.77 65.79 -0.47
C GLU A 234 -85.40 64.29 -0.38
N THR A 235 -84.14 63.84 -0.26
CA THR A 235 -82.85 64.49 0.02
C THR A 235 -81.75 63.40 0.05
N ASN A 236 -80.51 63.77 -0.31
CA ASN A 236 -79.22 63.60 0.42
C ASN A 236 -78.96 62.28 1.20
N LEU A 237 -77.77 61.69 1.28
CA LEU A 237 -76.39 61.84 0.77
C LEU A 237 -75.63 60.56 1.28
N PRO A 238 -74.28 60.47 1.41
CA PRO A 238 -73.46 59.32 1.01
C PRO A 238 -72.88 58.55 2.23
N LYS A 239 -71.94 57.60 2.02
CA LYS A 239 -70.77 57.46 2.90
C LYS A 239 -69.67 56.55 2.34
N LYS A 240 -68.45 56.97 2.72
CA LYS A 240 -67.11 56.45 2.48
C LYS A 240 -66.79 55.34 3.51
N ALA A 241 -66.07 54.30 3.10
CA ALA A 241 -65.23 53.41 3.93
C ALA A 241 -64.34 52.64 2.91
N GLU A 242 -63.02 52.79 2.82
CA GLU A 242 -62.02 52.54 3.87
C GLU A 242 -62.34 51.27 4.67
N GLU A 243 -62.55 50.17 3.95
CA GLU A 243 -62.42 48.81 4.49
C GLU A 243 -62.19 47.87 3.30
N LEU A 244 -60.92 47.57 3.01
CA LEU A 244 -60.43 46.35 2.36
C LEU A 244 -58.89 46.48 2.35
N GLY A 245 -58.33 46.64 3.55
CA GLY A 245 -56.88 46.59 3.74
C GLY A 245 -56.40 45.15 3.65
N LEU A 246 -55.42 44.89 2.79
CA LEU A 246 -54.43 43.80 2.90
C LEU A 246 -53.24 44.09 1.95
N VAL A 247 -52.35 44.98 2.41
CA VAL A 247 -50.94 45.07 1.99
C VAL A 247 -50.08 45.03 3.28
N PRO A 248 -48.79 44.73 3.21
CA PRO A 248 -48.11 43.74 4.06
C PRO A 248 -47.57 44.39 5.35
N GLN A 249 -47.59 43.66 6.47
CA GLN A 249 -46.82 44.06 7.65
C GLN A 249 -45.48 43.34 7.66
N TYR A 250 -44.40 44.14 7.58
CA TYR A 250 -43.07 43.75 7.99
C TYR A 250 -43.08 43.47 9.50
N MET A 251 -42.73 42.25 9.89
CA MET A 251 -42.27 41.98 11.25
C MET A 251 -40.78 42.31 11.33
N GLN A 252 -40.51 43.48 11.90
CA GLN A 252 -39.27 43.78 12.58
C GLN A 252 -39.54 43.54 14.06
N ASP A 253 -39.02 42.44 14.60
CA ASP A 253 -38.64 42.42 16.01
C ASP A 253 -37.36 41.61 16.18
N GLY A 254 -36.40 42.25 16.83
CA GLY A 254 -35.12 41.70 17.16
C GLY A 254 -35.15 41.19 18.58
N SER A 255 -34.71 39.96 18.77
CA SER A 255 -34.15 39.54 20.05
C SER A 255 -32.99 38.60 19.79
N ARG A 256 -31.79 39.12 20.03
CA ARG A 256 -30.61 38.37 20.48
C ARG A 256 -31.03 37.37 21.56
N PHE A 257 -30.47 36.18 21.57
CA PHE A 257 -29.55 35.67 22.62
C PHE A 257 -29.26 34.18 22.38
N VAL A 258 -27.96 33.87 22.35
CA VAL A 258 -27.24 32.58 22.40
C VAL A 258 -27.38 31.64 21.20
#